data_AF-A0A2D6KD63-F1
#
_entry.id   AF-A0A2D6KD63-F1
#
_cell.length_a   1.000
_cell.length_b   1.000
_cell.length_c   1.000
_cell.angle_alpha   90.00
_cell.angle_beta   90.00
_cell.angle_gamma   90.00
#
_symmetry.space_group_name_H-M   'P 1'
#
loop_
_entity.id
_entity.type
_entity.pdbx_description
1 polymer ?
#
loop_
_entity_poly.entity_id
_entity_poly.type
_entity_poly.pdbx_seq_one_letter_code
_entity_poly.pdbx_strand_id
1 'polypeptide(L)'
;MKRGIVMMFLALMGSIVFVSALTLTVTSPANAGIFNKSTIDYVLTSDEVSDFYIFKNRLRSNRAVKLCNDVTSCNASIRAREGSNNVTLKIINVGGMVKEEDRDFIVDTRVPRIMRTRPRDGKYMNNDDNFSIMYTESNLKKITLFFGNDSTFKTSCESGKRKICDFNQDLSLFDDQTIKYWFDVEDVAGNKENSSVREVMVDTTKPNITGMNYTIDRRKVKFAFDIEEKNFDKIIIKDHNDRRPRWRRLCSKLIVGKCTASKRFRSGEHLIDVKALDKAGNEADIYVKEAFSV
;
A
#
# COMPACT_ATOMS: atom_id res chain seq x y z
N MET A 1 -101.79 -26.70 25.13
CA MET A 1 -100.52 -26.75 25.90
C MET A 1 -99.64 -27.89 25.38
N LYS A 2 -98.66 -27.60 24.51
CA LYS A 2 -97.57 -28.53 24.15
C LYS A 2 -96.31 -27.73 23.79
N ARG A 3 -95.44 -27.64 24.80
CA ARG A 3 -93.99 -27.86 24.79
C ARG A 3 -93.17 -27.29 23.62
N GLY A 4 -92.44 -26.22 23.92
CA GLY A 4 -91.36 -25.68 23.09
C GLY A 4 -90.10 -26.54 23.13
N ILE A 5 -89.41 -26.58 22.00
CA ILE A 5 -88.10 -27.20 21.82
C ILE A 5 -87.08 -26.05 21.84
N VAL A 6 -86.23 -26.03 22.85
CA VAL A 6 -85.06 -25.15 22.93
C VAL A 6 -83.93 -25.84 22.17
N MET A 7 -83.51 -25.27 21.05
CA MET A 7 -82.36 -25.75 20.28
C MET A 7 -81.10 -25.09 20.85
N MET A 8 -80.26 -25.90 21.50
CA MET A 8 -78.99 -25.48 22.08
C MET A 8 -77.91 -25.52 20.99
N PHE A 9 -77.49 -24.35 20.48
CA PHE A 9 -76.37 -24.24 19.57
C PHE A 9 -75.05 -24.37 20.35
N LEU A 10 -74.36 -25.50 20.17
CA LEU A 10 -73.01 -25.72 20.69
C LEU A 10 -72.02 -25.07 19.73
N ALA A 11 -71.46 -23.91 20.08
CA ALA A 11 -70.40 -23.27 19.31
C ALA A 11 -69.08 -24.01 19.55
N LEU A 12 -68.59 -24.75 18.54
CA LEU A 12 -67.24 -25.29 18.52
C LEU A 12 -66.24 -24.13 18.39
N MET A 13 -65.62 -23.73 19.50
CA MET A 13 -64.43 -22.89 19.51
C MET A 13 -63.23 -23.72 19.05
N GLY A 14 -62.92 -23.68 17.75
CA GLY A 14 -61.70 -24.25 17.21
C GLY A 14 -60.50 -23.44 17.71
N SER A 15 -59.70 -24.02 18.61
CA SER A 15 -58.40 -23.46 19.00
C SER A 15 -57.46 -23.54 17.79
N ILE A 16 -57.17 -22.39 17.18
CA ILE A 16 -56.11 -22.27 16.18
C ILE A 16 -54.78 -22.43 16.92
N VAL A 17 -54.17 -23.61 16.80
CA VAL A 17 -52.79 -23.83 17.26
C VAL A 17 -51.88 -23.14 16.25
N PHE A 18 -51.30 -22.00 16.64
CA PHE A 18 -50.19 -21.42 15.89
C PHE A 18 -48.97 -22.32 16.09
N VAL A 19 -48.65 -23.12 15.09
CA VAL A 19 -47.36 -23.80 15.02
C VAL A 19 -46.31 -22.72 14.72
N SER A 20 -45.43 -22.45 15.68
CA SER A 20 -44.27 -21.59 15.47
C SER A 20 -43.38 -22.23 14.42
N ALA A 21 -42.95 -21.47 13.42
CA ALA A 21 -42.04 -21.98 12.39
C ALA A 21 -40.61 -22.04 12.95
N LEU A 22 -39.91 -23.15 12.73
CA LEU A 22 -38.52 -23.32 13.12
C LEU A 22 -37.62 -22.22 12.52
N THR A 23 -36.85 -21.54 13.37
CA THR A 23 -35.95 -20.48 12.98
C THR A 23 -34.49 -20.91 13.07
N LEU A 24 -33.70 -20.44 12.10
CA LEU A 24 -32.25 -20.56 12.08
C LEU A 24 -31.69 -19.14 11.97
N THR A 25 -30.79 -18.78 12.88
CA THR A 25 -30.04 -17.52 12.83
C THR A 25 -28.57 -17.85 12.67
N VAL A 26 -27.92 -17.23 11.67
CA VAL A 26 -26.50 -17.42 11.37
C VAL A 26 -25.77 -16.11 11.62
N THR A 27 -25.03 -16.04 12.71
CA THR A 27 -24.20 -14.87 13.04
C THR A 27 -22.86 -14.90 12.29
N SER A 28 -22.32 -16.09 12.05
CA SER A 28 -21.10 -16.28 11.25
C SER A 28 -21.18 -17.60 10.48
N PRO A 29 -20.67 -17.66 9.22
CA PRO A 29 -20.14 -16.54 8.44
C PRO A 29 -21.23 -15.57 8.00
N ALA A 30 -20.90 -14.27 7.95
CA ALA A 30 -21.75 -13.26 7.34
C ALA A 30 -21.88 -13.51 5.83
N ASN A 31 -23.06 -13.23 5.28
CA ASN A 31 -23.27 -13.35 3.84
C ASN A 31 -22.41 -12.29 3.09
N ALA A 32 -21.81 -12.71 1.97
CA ALA A 32 -20.77 -11.99 1.23
C ALA A 32 -19.54 -11.57 2.06
N GLY A 33 -19.28 -12.24 3.20
CA GLY A 33 -18.12 -11.97 4.04
C GLY A 33 -16.79 -12.28 3.33
N ILE A 34 -15.71 -11.60 3.72
CA ILE A 34 -14.35 -11.89 3.27
C ILE A 34 -13.51 -12.24 4.50
N PHE A 35 -12.82 -13.38 4.45
CA PHE A 35 -12.07 -13.92 5.57
C PHE A 35 -10.60 -14.12 5.21
N ASN A 36 -9.71 -13.67 6.10
CA ASN A 36 -8.25 -13.87 5.98
C ASN A 36 -7.74 -15.22 6.52
N LYS A 37 -8.65 -16.10 6.92
CA LYS A 37 -8.32 -17.42 7.50
C LYS A 37 -9.10 -18.53 6.81
N SER A 38 -8.45 -19.67 6.62
CA SER A 38 -9.07 -20.85 5.99
C SER A 38 -9.99 -21.62 6.93
N THR A 39 -9.92 -21.39 8.24
CA THR A 39 -10.84 -21.99 9.21
C THR A 39 -11.91 -20.97 9.57
N ILE A 40 -13.14 -21.25 9.15
CA ILE A 40 -14.29 -20.38 9.32
C ILE A 40 -15.10 -20.84 10.51
N ASP A 41 -15.44 -19.89 11.38
CA ASP A 41 -16.28 -20.13 12.54
C ASP A 41 -17.74 -19.98 12.13
N TYR A 42 -18.52 -20.99 12.47
CA TYR A 42 -19.96 -21.07 12.29
C TYR A 42 -20.58 -20.85 13.65
N VAL A 43 -21.27 -19.72 13.80
CA VAL A 43 -21.99 -19.33 15.01
C VAL A 43 -23.46 -19.31 14.65
N LEU A 44 -24.17 -20.36 15.05
CA LEU A 44 -25.52 -20.67 14.62
C LEU A 44 -26.43 -20.78 15.84
N THR A 45 -27.65 -20.27 15.76
CA THR A 45 -28.67 -20.44 16.81
C THR A 45 -30.01 -20.83 16.21
N SER A 46 -30.81 -21.54 17.01
CA SER A 46 -32.19 -21.88 16.71
C SER A 46 -33.06 -21.60 17.94
N ASP A 47 -34.34 -21.33 17.70
CA ASP A 47 -35.36 -21.19 18.74
C ASP A 47 -35.74 -22.52 19.40
N GLU A 48 -35.40 -23.66 18.78
CA GLU A 48 -35.65 -25.00 19.31
C GLU A 48 -34.40 -25.90 19.29
N VAL A 49 -34.38 -26.90 20.17
CA VAL A 49 -33.31 -27.92 20.22
C VAL A 49 -33.24 -28.64 18.87
N SER A 50 -32.09 -28.51 18.21
CA SER A 50 -31.90 -28.96 16.84
C SER A 50 -30.51 -29.56 16.60
N ASP A 51 -30.44 -30.43 15.61
CA ASP A 51 -29.21 -30.84 14.97
C ASP A 51 -28.79 -29.81 13.91
N PHE A 52 -27.51 -29.46 13.89
CA PHE A 52 -26.95 -28.51 12.92
C PHE A 52 -26.09 -29.24 11.89
N TYR A 53 -26.30 -28.93 10.61
CA TYR A 53 -25.57 -29.51 9.49
C TYR A 53 -25.08 -28.42 8.54
N ILE A 54 -23.98 -28.72 7.85
CA ILE A 54 -23.49 -27.94 6.71
C ILE A 54 -23.39 -28.82 5.46
N PHE A 55 -23.77 -28.24 4.34
CA PHE A 55 -23.58 -28.78 3.01
C PHE A 55 -22.62 -27.87 2.28
N LYS A 56 -21.48 -28.43 1.86
CA LYS A 56 -20.59 -27.71 0.95
C LYS A 56 -21.11 -27.97 -0.45
N ASN A 57 -21.70 -26.96 -1.08
CA ASN A 57 -22.24 -27.09 -2.43
C ASN A 57 -21.08 -27.30 -3.40
N ARG A 58 -20.82 -28.56 -3.70
CA ARG A 58 -19.83 -29.01 -4.66
C ARG A 58 -20.58 -29.70 -5.78
N LEU A 59 -20.25 -29.35 -7.02
CA LEU A 59 -20.78 -29.96 -8.26
C LEU A 59 -20.67 -31.51 -8.33
N ARG A 60 -20.05 -32.19 -7.34
CA ARG A 60 -19.81 -33.66 -7.34
C ARG A 60 -20.00 -34.40 -6.01
N SER A 61 -20.38 -33.74 -4.90
CA SER A 61 -20.72 -34.44 -3.64
C SER A 61 -21.30 -33.46 -2.60
N ASN A 62 -22.61 -33.55 -2.36
CA ASN A 62 -23.29 -32.84 -1.27
C ASN A 62 -23.23 -33.65 0.02
N ARG A 63 -22.01 -33.89 0.53
CA ARG A 63 -21.86 -34.55 1.84
C ARG A 63 -22.27 -33.59 2.94
N ALA A 64 -23.36 -33.90 3.63
CA ALA A 64 -23.73 -33.26 4.88
C ALA A 64 -22.65 -33.55 5.93
N VAL A 65 -22.20 -32.51 6.63
CA VAL A 65 -21.36 -32.64 7.82
C VAL A 65 -22.16 -32.13 9.00
N LYS A 66 -22.38 -32.99 10.00
CA LYS A 66 -23.01 -32.61 11.26
C LYS A 66 -22.04 -31.74 12.05
N LEU A 67 -22.52 -30.60 12.54
CA LEU A 67 -21.74 -29.63 13.31
C LEU A 67 -21.99 -29.78 14.80
N CYS A 68 -23.25 -29.80 15.20
CA CYS A 68 -23.70 -29.96 16.57
C CYS A 68 -24.94 -30.84 16.61
N ASN A 69 -25.22 -31.43 17.77
CA ASN A 69 -26.31 -32.38 17.98
C ASN A 69 -27.13 -31.97 19.20
N ASP A 70 -28.45 -31.92 19.05
CA ASP A 70 -29.40 -31.63 20.13
C ASP A 70 -29.06 -30.37 20.97
N VAL A 71 -28.82 -29.24 20.30
CA VAL A 71 -28.51 -27.94 20.95
C VAL A 71 -29.36 -26.81 20.38
N THR A 72 -29.44 -25.67 21.08
CA THR A 72 -30.05 -24.43 20.54
C THR A 72 -29.01 -23.44 20.02
N SER A 73 -27.74 -23.60 20.40
CA SER A 73 -26.61 -22.82 19.89
C SER A 73 -25.46 -23.74 19.48
N CYS A 74 -24.87 -23.47 18.34
CA CYS A 74 -23.81 -24.26 17.75
C CYS A 74 -22.64 -23.38 17.34
N ASN A 75 -21.48 -23.65 17.93
CA ASN A 75 -20.20 -23.05 17.57
C ASN A 75 -19.30 -24.14 17.00
N ALA A 76 -19.00 -24.06 15.71
CA ALA A 76 -18.15 -25.02 15.03
C ALA A 76 -17.17 -24.32 14.11
N SER A 77 -15.97 -24.87 13.95
CA SER A 77 -14.95 -24.31 13.06
C SER A 77 -14.65 -25.30 11.94
N ILE A 78 -14.75 -24.85 10.69
CA ILE A 78 -14.60 -25.72 9.51
C ILE A 78 -13.62 -25.12 8.54
N ARG A 79 -12.76 -25.97 7.99
CA ARG A 79 -11.88 -25.58 6.90
C ARG A 79 -12.67 -25.31 5.61
N ALA A 80 -12.56 -24.09 5.12
CA ALA A 80 -13.00 -23.61 3.82
C ALA A 80 -11.83 -23.61 2.83
N ARG A 81 -12.15 -23.52 1.53
CA ARG A 81 -11.14 -23.43 0.48
C ARG A 81 -10.83 -21.97 0.20
N GLU A 82 -9.61 -21.71 -0.26
CA GLU A 82 -9.25 -20.42 -0.84
C GLU A 82 -10.19 -20.07 -2.00
N GLY A 83 -10.58 -18.79 -2.09
CA GLY A 83 -11.54 -18.26 -3.06
C GLY A 83 -12.99 -18.28 -2.58
N SER A 84 -13.92 -18.32 -3.53
CA SER A 84 -15.35 -18.31 -3.25
C SER A 84 -15.83 -19.64 -2.64
N ASN A 85 -16.65 -19.54 -1.60
CA ASN A 85 -17.31 -20.66 -0.93
C ASN A 85 -18.81 -20.39 -0.84
N ASN A 86 -19.60 -21.35 -1.32
CA ASN A 86 -21.05 -21.39 -1.16
C ASN A 86 -21.40 -22.60 -0.28
N VAL A 87 -22.12 -22.37 0.81
CA VAL A 87 -22.53 -23.40 1.76
C VAL A 87 -24.00 -23.26 2.12
N THR A 88 -24.67 -24.39 2.29
CA THR A 88 -26.03 -24.43 2.84
C THR A 88 -25.95 -24.91 4.28
N LEU A 89 -26.51 -24.14 5.19
CA LEU A 89 -26.66 -24.48 6.60
C LEU A 89 -28.06 -25.03 6.81
N LYS A 90 -28.17 -26.13 7.54
CA LYS A 90 -29.44 -26.82 7.78
C LYS A 90 -29.58 -27.13 9.25
N ILE A 91 -30.79 -26.94 9.77
CA ILE A 91 -31.18 -27.47 11.07
C ILE A 91 -32.34 -28.45 10.94
N ILE A 92 -32.36 -29.43 11.85
CA ILE A 92 -33.44 -30.40 11.99
C ILE A 92 -33.78 -30.49 13.48
N ASN A 93 -35.01 -30.13 13.87
CA ASN A 93 -35.44 -30.24 15.26
C ASN A 93 -35.90 -31.67 15.61
N VAL A 94 -36.20 -31.91 16.89
CA VAL A 94 -36.73 -33.21 17.37
C VAL A 94 -38.06 -33.60 16.69
N GLY A 95 -38.88 -32.60 16.34
CA GLY A 95 -40.14 -32.80 15.60
C GLY A 95 -39.96 -33.10 14.11
N GLY A 96 -38.74 -33.17 13.59
CA GLY A 96 -38.43 -33.41 12.18
C GLY A 96 -38.65 -32.21 11.25
N MET A 97 -38.95 -31.02 11.79
CA MET A 97 -39.00 -29.77 11.04
C MET A 97 -37.59 -29.40 10.56
N VAL A 98 -37.50 -28.91 9.33
CA VAL A 98 -36.24 -28.57 8.67
C VAL A 98 -36.22 -27.10 8.28
N LYS A 99 -35.10 -26.44 8.54
CA LYS A 99 -34.83 -25.09 8.02
C LYS A 99 -33.45 -25.05 7.38
N GLU A 100 -33.35 -24.37 6.23
CA GLU A 100 -32.10 -24.22 5.48
C GLU A 100 -31.82 -22.73 5.19
N GLU A 101 -30.53 -22.39 5.14
CA GLU A 101 -30.06 -21.05 4.79
C GLU A 101 -28.71 -21.10 4.05
N ASP A 102 -28.61 -20.40 2.93
CA ASP A 102 -27.39 -20.32 2.14
C ASP A 102 -26.47 -19.19 2.59
N ARG A 103 -25.17 -19.42 2.47
CA ARG A 103 -24.12 -18.44 2.74
C ARG A 103 -23.06 -18.47 1.65
N ASP A 104 -22.81 -17.29 1.08
CA ASP A 104 -21.71 -17.03 0.19
C ASP A 104 -20.64 -16.22 0.91
N PHE A 105 -19.38 -16.62 0.78
CA PHE A 105 -18.25 -15.86 1.33
C PHE A 105 -16.96 -16.16 0.57
N ILE A 106 -15.99 -15.28 0.71
CA ILE A 106 -14.66 -15.42 0.10
C ILE A 106 -13.64 -15.69 1.22
N VAL A 107 -12.75 -16.64 0.97
CA VAL A 107 -11.56 -16.84 1.78
C VAL A 107 -10.36 -16.40 0.97
N ASP A 108 -9.59 -15.48 1.53
CA ASP A 108 -8.31 -15.08 0.96
C ASP A 108 -7.25 -15.08 2.05
N THR A 109 -6.42 -16.11 2.04
CA THR A 109 -5.34 -16.28 3.01
C THR A 109 -3.99 -15.78 2.49
N ARG A 110 -3.95 -15.20 1.29
CA ARG A 110 -2.69 -14.84 0.64
C ARG A 110 -2.27 -13.44 1.06
N VAL A 111 -1.15 -13.39 1.78
CA VAL A 111 -0.51 -12.13 2.17
C VAL A 111 0.05 -11.41 0.93
N PRO A 112 -0.10 -10.07 0.83
CA PRO A 112 0.51 -9.28 -0.23
C PRO A 112 2.02 -9.52 -0.31
N ARG A 113 2.60 -9.46 -1.50
CA ARG A 113 4.06 -9.65 -1.66
C ARG A 113 4.76 -8.37 -2.08
N ILE A 114 5.61 -7.84 -1.21
CA ILE A 114 6.49 -6.71 -1.52
C ILE A 114 7.78 -7.21 -2.17
N MET A 115 8.17 -6.61 -3.29
CA MET A 115 9.34 -7.05 -4.07
C MET A 115 10.50 -6.06 -3.99
N ARG A 116 10.19 -4.76 -4.01
CA ARG A 116 11.20 -3.70 -3.98
C ARG A 116 10.58 -2.42 -3.48
N THR A 117 11.32 -1.66 -2.69
CA THR A 117 10.99 -0.29 -2.33
C THR A 117 12.12 0.63 -2.79
N ARG A 118 11.77 1.89 -3.07
CA ARG A 118 12.70 2.97 -3.40
C ARG A 118 12.39 4.21 -2.55
N PRO A 119 13.40 5.03 -2.26
CA PRO A 119 14.82 4.90 -2.68
C PRO A 119 15.59 3.74 -2.02
N ARG A 120 16.89 3.61 -2.31
CA ARG A 120 17.72 2.64 -1.57
C ARG A 120 18.13 3.22 -0.22
N ASP A 121 18.48 2.32 0.69
CA ASP A 121 19.01 2.68 1.99
C ASP A 121 20.26 3.57 1.85
N GLY A 122 20.35 4.62 2.67
CA GLY A 122 21.42 5.62 2.66
C GLY A 122 21.41 6.60 1.49
N LYS A 123 20.36 6.61 0.65
CA LYS A 123 20.27 7.57 -0.47
C LYS A 123 19.94 8.97 0.05
N TYR A 124 20.55 9.97 -0.58
CA TYR A 124 20.17 11.37 -0.45
C TYR A 124 18.93 11.68 -1.28
N MET A 125 17.94 12.38 -0.72
CA MET A 125 16.70 12.80 -1.37
C MET A 125 16.46 14.30 -1.22
N ASN A 126 15.79 14.87 -2.21
CA ASN A 126 15.17 16.19 -2.12
C ASN A 126 13.65 16.11 -2.44
N ASN A 127 12.98 17.26 -2.55
CA ASN A 127 11.54 17.34 -2.84
C ASN A 127 11.14 16.86 -4.25
N ASP A 128 12.10 16.70 -5.18
CA ASP A 128 11.83 16.20 -6.53
C ASP A 128 11.92 14.66 -6.59
N ASP A 129 12.43 14.02 -5.54
CA ASP A 129 12.53 12.57 -5.43
C ASP A 129 11.23 11.94 -4.90
N ASN A 130 10.91 10.74 -5.38
CA ASN A 130 9.70 10.01 -4.99
C ASN A 130 10.00 8.70 -4.27
N PHE A 131 9.13 8.34 -3.32
CA PHE A 131 9.08 6.99 -2.79
C PHE A 131 8.29 6.09 -3.72
N SER A 132 8.70 4.84 -3.87
CA SER A 132 7.92 3.88 -4.62
C SER A 132 8.04 2.47 -4.08
N ILE A 133 6.98 1.70 -4.30
CA ILE A 133 6.88 0.29 -3.93
C ILE A 133 6.49 -0.53 -5.14
N MET A 134 7.15 -1.68 -5.32
CA MET A 134 6.78 -2.71 -6.28
C MET A 134 6.26 -3.93 -5.52
N TYR A 135 5.03 -4.33 -5.81
CA TYR A 135 4.31 -5.37 -5.08
C TYR A 135 3.51 -6.29 -6.00
N THR A 136 2.99 -7.39 -5.44
CA THR A 136 2.01 -8.28 -6.08
C THR A 136 0.88 -8.52 -5.12
N GLU A 137 -0.33 -8.11 -5.51
CA GLU A 137 -1.56 -8.23 -4.72
C GLU A 137 -2.77 -8.29 -5.67
N SER A 138 -3.65 -9.29 -5.54
CA SER A 138 -4.80 -9.47 -6.44
C SER A 138 -5.99 -8.59 -6.12
N ASN A 139 -6.11 -8.13 -4.88
CA ASN A 139 -7.30 -7.47 -4.35
C ASN A 139 -6.86 -6.45 -3.29
N LEU A 140 -6.01 -5.53 -3.76
CA LEU A 140 -5.42 -4.47 -2.96
C LEU A 140 -6.52 -3.57 -2.39
N LYS A 141 -6.43 -3.28 -1.09
CA LYS A 141 -7.27 -2.31 -0.42
C LYS A 141 -6.56 -0.97 -0.27
N LYS A 142 -5.34 -0.99 0.25
CA LYS A 142 -4.52 0.23 0.40
C LYS A 142 -3.04 -0.06 0.56
N ILE A 143 -2.24 0.96 0.28
CA ILE A 143 -0.82 1.01 0.61
C ILE A 143 -0.57 2.26 1.45
N THR A 144 0.07 2.08 2.60
CA THR A 144 0.49 3.18 3.48
C THR A 144 2.00 3.33 3.38
N LEU A 145 2.48 4.55 3.18
CA LEU A 145 3.88 4.96 3.33
C LEU A 145 4.02 5.63 4.70
N PHE A 146 5.00 5.19 5.48
CA PHE A 146 5.46 5.87 6.68
C PHE A 146 6.82 6.47 6.40
N PHE A 147 7.05 7.73 6.77
CA PHE A 147 8.31 8.44 6.54
C PHE A 147 8.55 9.49 7.62
N GLY A 148 9.72 9.47 8.25
CA GLY A 148 10.01 10.31 9.41
C GLY A 148 8.98 10.07 10.53
N ASN A 149 8.27 11.14 10.90
CA ASN A 149 7.17 11.11 11.87
C ASN A 149 5.79 11.23 11.22
N ASP A 150 5.70 11.10 9.90
CA ASP A 150 4.46 11.26 9.13
C ASP A 150 4.09 9.97 8.38
N SER A 151 2.85 9.92 7.88
CA SER A 151 2.35 8.82 7.07
C SER A 151 1.29 9.26 6.09
N THR A 152 1.25 8.60 4.94
CA THR A 152 0.23 8.82 3.92
C THR A 152 -0.23 7.47 3.36
N PHE A 153 -1.43 7.40 2.79
CA PHE A 153 -1.92 6.18 2.17
C PHE A 153 -2.59 6.44 0.83
N LYS A 154 -2.60 5.41 -0.01
CA LYS A 154 -3.31 5.39 -1.30
C LYS A 154 -4.18 4.15 -1.42
N THR A 155 -5.41 4.35 -1.86
CA THR A 155 -6.35 3.30 -2.29
C THR A 155 -6.44 3.20 -3.81
N SER A 156 -5.82 4.12 -4.54
CA SER A 156 -5.86 4.22 -6.01
C SER A 156 -4.78 3.41 -6.72
N CYS A 157 -3.88 2.75 -5.99
CA CYS A 157 -2.87 1.88 -6.60
C CYS A 157 -3.54 0.63 -7.22
N GLU A 158 -3.03 0.17 -8.36
CA GLU A 158 -3.64 -0.96 -9.07
C GLU A 158 -3.38 -2.31 -8.38
N SER A 159 -4.36 -3.22 -8.43
CA SER A 159 -4.13 -4.62 -8.13
C SER A 159 -3.43 -5.34 -9.29
N GLY A 160 -2.62 -6.35 -9.01
CA GLY A 160 -2.02 -7.25 -9.98
C GLY A 160 -0.63 -7.75 -9.59
N LYS A 161 0.07 -8.35 -10.56
CA LYS A 161 1.45 -8.82 -10.38
C LYS A 161 2.44 -7.71 -10.71
N ARG A 162 3.46 -7.55 -9.85
CA ARG A 162 4.59 -6.61 -10.04
C ARG A 162 4.15 -5.17 -10.34
N LYS A 163 3.05 -4.72 -9.73
CA LYS A 163 2.57 -3.34 -9.85
C LYS A 163 3.50 -2.40 -9.10
N ILE A 164 3.57 -1.16 -9.56
CA ILE A 164 4.34 -0.08 -8.94
C ILE A 164 3.35 0.98 -8.48
N CYS A 165 3.53 1.47 -7.25
CA CYS A 165 2.84 2.66 -6.77
C CYS A 165 3.84 3.66 -6.23
N ASP A 166 3.70 4.92 -6.68
CA ASP A 166 4.58 6.02 -6.36
C ASP A 166 3.92 6.98 -5.36
N PHE A 167 4.73 7.62 -4.52
CA PHE A 167 4.34 8.59 -3.51
C PHE A 167 5.28 9.78 -3.62
N ASN A 168 4.71 10.93 -3.96
CA ASN A 168 5.41 12.21 -3.93
C ASN A 168 5.03 12.91 -2.63
N GLN A 169 6.01 13.20 -1.78
CA GLN A 169 5.82 13.83 -0.48
C GLN A 169 6.73 15.05 -0.38
N ASP A 170 6.25 16.10 0.27
CA ASP A 170 7.09 17.25 0.62
C ASP A 170 8.01 16.85 1.78
N LEU A 171 9.33 17.00 1.57
CA LEU A 171 10.37 16.65 2.52
C LEU A 171 10.99 17.87 3.20
N SER A 172 10.47 19.08 2.94
CA SER A 172 11.04 20.34 3.45
C SER A 172 11.17 20.39 4.98
N LEU A 173 10.28 19.71 5.72
CA LEU A 173 10.34 19.64 7.19
C LEU A 173 11.48 18.76 7.74
N PHE A 174 12.08 17.96 6.88
CA PHE A 174 13.14 17.01 7.21
C PHE A 174 14.49 17.42 6.67
N ASP A 175 14.63 18.66 6.19
CA ASP A 175 15.89 19.18 5.66
C ASP A 175 17.06 18.97 6.64
N ASP A 176 18.19 18.52 6.11
CA ASP A 176 19.40 18.13 6.84
C ASP A 176 19.24 16.96 7.85
N GLN A 177 18.14 16.21 7.76
CA GLN A 177 17.87 15.07 8.66
C GLN A 177 17.98 13.72 7.95
N THR A 178 18.30 12.69 8.75
CA THR A 178 18.15 11.29 8.32
C THR A 178 16.80 10.78 8.79
N ILE A 179 15.94 10.39 7.86
CA ILE A 179 14.60 9.86 8.17
C ILE A 179 14.49 8.38 7.82
N LYS A 180 13.68 7.67 8.60
CA LYS A 180 13.29 6.29 8.32
C LYS A 180 12.02 6.26 7.50
N TYR A 181 11.88 5.26 6.63
CA TYR A 181 10.63 5.04 5.91
C TYR A 181 10.39 3.54 5.65
N TRP A 182 9.11 3.18 5.51
CA TRP A 182 8.67 1.84 5.12
C TRP A 182 7.23 1.89 4.56
N PHE A 183 6.80 0.78 3.99
CA PHE A 183 5.46 0.62 3.43
C PHE A 183 4.70 -0.51 4.09
N ASP A 184 3.39 -0.32 4.25
CA ASP A 184 2.43 -1.36 4.64
C ASP A 184 1.45 -1.56 3.49
N VAL A 185 1.25 -2.81 3.07
CA VAL A 185 0.30 -3.20 2.02
C VAL A 185 -0.81 -4.01 2.66
N GLU A 186 -2.06 -3.59 2.47
CA GLU A 186 -3.26 -4.27 3.00
C GLU A 186 -4.19 -4.65 1.84
N ASP A 187 -4.70 -5.89 1.86
CA ASP A 187 -5.73 -6.36 0.92
C ASP A 187 -7.15 -6.20 1.48
N VAL A 188 -8.17 -6.54 0.69
CA VAL A 188 -9.58 -6.43 1.14
C VAL A 188 -9.98 -7.45 2.22
N ALA A 189 -9.24 -8.55 2.35
CA ALA A 189 -9.46 -9.56 3.39
C ALA A 189 -8.80 -9.16 4.72
N GLY A 190 -7.94 -8.14 4.71
CA GLY A 190 -7.19 -7.66 5.85
C GLY A 190 -5.84 -8.36 6.05
N ASN A 191 -5.34 -9.12 5.07
CA ASN A 191 -3.95 -9.57 5.09
C ASN A 191 -3.02 -8.37 4.90
N LYS A 192 -1.89 -8.37 5.61
CA LYS A 192 -0.94 -7.27 5.63
C LYS A 192 0.48 -7.77 5.43
N GLU A 193 1.27 -6.98 4.70
CA GLU A 193 2.71 -7.16 4.57
C GLU A 193 3.42 -5.83 4.74
N ASN A 194 4.55 -5.85 5.44
CA ASN A 194 5.34 -4.65 5.74
C ASN A 194 6.69 -4.75 5.04
N SER A 195 7.15 -3.66 4.43
CA SER A 195 8.49 -3.62 3.88
C SER A 195 9.52 -3.44 5.00
N SER A 196 10.76 -3.87 4.76
CA SER A 196 11.88 -3.50 5.64
C SER A 196 11.99 -1.97 5.77
N VAL A 197 12.28 -1.51 6.98
CA VAL A 197 12.59 -0.10 7.26
C VAL A 197 13.90 0.28 6.58
N ARG A 198 13.92 1.46 5.96
CA ARG A 198 15.09 2.04 5.29
C ARG A 198 15.34 3.44 5.79
N GLU A 199 16.58 3.88 5.71
CA GLU A 199 17.01 5.23 6.08
C GLU A 199 17.41 6.02 4.82
N VAL A 200 17.05 7.30 4.79
CA VAL A 200 17.41 8.23 3.73
C VAL A 200 17.84 9.55 4.36
N MET A 201 18.77 10.24 3.71
CA MET A 201 19.18 11.59 4.11
C MET A 201 18.41 12.59 3.27
N VAL A 202 17.71 13.51 3.91
CA VAL A 202 16.98 14.57 3.22
C VAL A 202 17.85 15.81 3.17
N ASP A 203 17.96 16.38 1.98
CA ASP A 203 18.66 17.63 1.71
C ASP A 203 17.92 18.34 0.58
N THR A 204 17.20 19.39 0.96
CA THR A 204 16.39 20.23 0.07
C THR A 204 17.10 21.55 -0.27
N THR A 205 18.27 21.79 0.33
CA THR A 205 19.03 23.02 0.17
C THR A 205 19.97 22.96 -1.01
N LYS A 206 20.10 24.09 -1.71
CA LYS A 206 21.03 24.21 -2.84
C LYS A 206 22.43 24.57 -2.33
N PRO A 207 23.51 24.12 -3.01
CA PRO A 207 24.87 24.49 -2.65
C PRO A 207 25.07 26.01 -2.55
N ASN A 208 25.66 26.49 -1.44
CA ASN A 208 25.96 27.91 -1.25
C ASN A 208 27.32 28.28 -1.85
N ILE A 209 27.34 29.19 -2.82
CA ILE A 209 28.56 29.63 -3.52
C ILE A 209 29.04 30.95 -2.90
N THR A 210 30.15 30.91 -2.17
CA THR A 210 30.68 32.08 -1.44
C THR A 210 31.77 32.82 -2.20
N GLY A 211 32.42 32.18 -3.16
CA GLY A 211 33.47 32.79 -3.96
C GLY A 211 33.69 32.07 -5.29
N MET A 212 33.99 32.83 -6.33
CA MET A 212 34.29 32.30 -7.65
C MET A 212 35.24 33.22 -8.40
N ASN A 213 36.27 32.64 -9.00
CA ASN A 213 37.13 33.35 -9.95
C ASN A 213 37.71 32.39 -10.99
N TYR A 214 38.29 32.98 -12.03
CA TYR A 214 39.11 32.23 -12.98
C TYR A 214 40.30 33.07 -13.45
N THR A 215 41.36 32.38 -13.87
CA THR A 215 42.52 32.98 -14.52
C THR A 215 42.78 32.30 -15.86
N ILE A 216 43.24 33.06 -16.84
CA ILE A 216 43.52 32.59 -18.20
C ILE A 216 45.03 32.64 -18.41
N ASP A 217 45.61 31.49 -18.74
CA ASP A 217 47.00 31.35 -19.19
C ASP A 217 47.01 30.65 -20.56
N ARG A 218 47.13 31.46 -21.62
CA ARG A 218 46.98 31.01 -23.01
C ARG A 218 45.67 30.23 -23.15
N ARG A 219 45.74 28.98 -23.62
CA ARG A 219 44.59 28.07 -23.79
C ARG A 219 44.05 27.42 -22.53
N LYS A 220 44.63 27.69 -21.35
CA LYS A 220 44.26 27.02 -20.09
C LYS A 220 43.56 28.02 -19.18
N VAL A 221 42.31 27.73 -18.85
CA VAL A 221 41.55 28.49 -17.86
C VAL A 221 41.56 27.71 -16.55
N LYS A 222 42.01 28.35 -15.48
CA LYS A 222 42.00 27.81 -14.11
C LYS A 222 40.86 28.45 -13.35
N PHE A 223 39.93 27.64 -12.87
CA PHE A 223 38.80 28.07 -12.05
C PHE A 223 39.12 27.80 -10.58
N ALA A 224 38.71 28.72 -9.69
CA ALA A 224 38.64 28.48 -8.27
C ALA A 224 37.25 28.87 -7.75
N PHE A 225 36.66 27.94 -6.98
CA PHE A 225 35.34 28.09 -6.40
C PHE A 225 35.44 27.84 -4.89
N ASP A 226 34.80 28.69 -4.11
CA ASP A 226 34.58 28.53 -2.67
C ASP A 226 33.10 28.19 -2.48
N ILE A 227 32.83 27.01 -1.91
CA ILE A 227 31.50 26.42 -1.78
C ILE A 227 31.31 25.93 -0.33
N GLU A 228 30.21 26.35 0.27
CA GLU A 228 29.74 25.85 1.55
C GLU A 228 28.60 24.85 1.32
N GLU A 229 28.96 23.57 1.26
CA GLU A 229 28.02 22.47 1.02
C GLU A 229 28.54 21.20 1.68
N LYS A 230 27.76 20.65 2.64
CA LYS A 230 28.11 19.45 3.40
C LYS A 230 28.00 18.18 2.55
N ASN A 231 27.01 18.14 1.66
CA ASN A 231 26.67 17.00 0.82
C ASN A 231 27.12 17.19 -0.63
N PHE A 232 28.23 17.91 -0.86
CA PHE A 232 28.71 18.25 -2.19
C PHE A 232 28.95 17.00 -3.06
N ASP A 233 28.49 17.04 -4.31
CA ASP A 233 28.76 16.00 -5.32
C ASP A 233 29.78 16.50 -6.35
N LYS A 234 29.42 17.52 -7.13
CA LYS A 234 30.27 17.96 -8.25
C LYS A 234 29.97 19.36 -8.76
N ILE A 235 30.96 19.95 -9.44
CA ILE A 235 30.79 21.12 -10.31
C ILE A 235 30.85 20.65 -11.76
N ILE A 236 29.93 21.16 -12.58
CA ILE A 236 29.85 20.89 -14.01
C ILE A 236 29.94 22.18 -14.82
N ILE A 237 30.50 22.11 -16.03
CA ILE A 237 30.62 23.21 -16.99
C ILE A 237 30.05 22.80 -18.34
N LYS A 238 29.37 23.73 -19.01
CA LYS A 238 28.98 23.64 -20.41
C LYS A 238 29.57 24.85 -21.14
N ASP A 239 30.20 24.59 -22.28
CA ASP A 239 30.72 25.61 -23.19
C ASP A 239 29.84 25.60 -24.43
N HIS A 240 29.13 26.69 -24.68
CA HIS A 240 28.18 26.82 -25.80
C HIS A 240 28.88 26.98 -27.15
N ASN A 241 30.14 27.40 -27.16
CA ASN A 241 30.95 27.56 -28.36
C ASN A 241 31.72 26.28 -28.73
N ASP A 242 31.65 25.22 -27.90
CA ASP A 242 32.21 23.91 -28.26
C ASP A 242 31.42 23.30 -29.43
N ARG A 243 32.07 22.49 -30.27
CA ARG A 243 31.42 21.82 -31.43
C ARG A 243 30.25 20.92 -31.02
N ARG A 244 30.26 20.43 -29.78
CA ARG A 244 29.21 19.61 -29.17
C ARG A 244 29.02 20.05 -27.72
N PRO A 245 28.22 21.11 -27.47
CA PRO A 245 27.98 21.63 -26.13
C PRO A 245 27.35 20.55 -25.24
N ARG A 246 28.04 20.19 -24.17
CA ARG A 246 27.56 19.23 -23.17
C ARG A 246 28.12 19.57 -21.80
N TRP A 247 27.38 19.26 -20.76
CA TRP A 247 27.86 19.33 -19.39
C TRP A 247 29.03 18.37 -19.18
N ARG A 248 30.11 18.89 -18.60
CA ARG A 248 31.31 18.12 -18.24
C ARG A 248 31.68 18.44 -16.81
N ARG A 249 32.12 17.44 -16.06
CA ARG A 249 32.60 17.64 -14.71
C ARG A 249 33.88 18.49 -14.70
N LEU A 250 33.91 19.55 -13.90
CA LEU A 250 35.12 20.27 -13.52
C LEU A 250 35.74 19.70 -12.25
N CYS A 251 34.88 19.38 -11.28
CA CYS A 251 35.29 19.03 -9.92
C CYS A 251 34.33 18.02 -9.30
N SER A 252 34.81 17.17 -8.39
CA SER A 252 33.95 16.29 -7.58
C SER A 252 34.40 16.14 -6.14
N LYS A 253 35.31 17.01 -5.67
CA LYS A 253 35.75 17.05 -4.27
C LYS A 253 36.07 18.48 -3.90
N LEU A 254 35.69 18.88 -2.70
CA LEU A 254 36.13 20.12 -2.07
C LEU A 254 37.32 19.81 -1.15
N ILE A 255 38.34 20.67 -1.19
CA ILE A 255 39.45 20.67 -0.24
C ILE A 255 39.26 21.92 0.62
N VAL A 256 38.79 21.73 1.85
CA VAL A 256 38.50 22.83 2.80
C VAL A 256 37.53 23.86 2.19
N GLY A 257 36.40 23.38 1.66
CA GLY A 257 35.40 24.24 0.99
C GLY A 257 35.80 24.76 -0.38
N LYS A 258 37.02 24.48 -0.87
CA LYS A 258 37.50 24.99 -2.16
C LYS A 258 37.55 23.92 -3.23
N CYS A 259 37.13 24.26 -4.44
CA CYS A 259 37.45 23.51 -5.63
C CYS A 259 38.36 24.33 -6.55
N THR A 260 39.49 23.76 -6.95
CA THR A 260 40.32 24.31 -8.03
C THR A 260 40.38 23.33 -9.20
N ALA A 261 40.04 23.82 -10.39
CA ALA A 261 40.01 23.01 -11.60
C ALA A 261 40.65 23.75 -12.77
N SER A 262 41.16 23.05 -13.76
CA SER A 262 41.66 23.67 -14.99
C SER A 262 41.10 22.97 -16.21
N LYS A 263 40.70 23.75 -17.21
CA LYS A 263 40.20 23.24 -18.49
C LYS A 263 40.89 23.96 -19.63
N ARG A 264 41.25 23.21 -20.68
CA ARG A 264 41.77 23.80 -21.91
C ARG A 264 40.64 24.12 -22.87
N PHE A 265 40.69 25.31 -23.44
CA PHE A 265 39.75 25.82 -24.42
C PHE A 265 40.44 25.98 -25.78
N ARG A 266 39.64 26.14 -26.83
CA ARG A 266 40.18 26.51 -28.15
C ARG A 266 40.46 28.00 -28.14
N SER A 267 41.19 28.47 -29.15
CA SER A 267 41.37 29.91 -29.29
C SER A 267 40.07 30.54 -29.79
N GLY A 268 39.72 31.69 -29.23
CA GLY A 268 38.51 32.44 -29.55
C GLY A 268 37.60 32.70 -28.36
N GLU A 269 36.39 33.14 -28.66
CA GLU A 269 35.38 33.49 -27.65
C GLU A 269 34.63 32.26 -27.15
N HIS A 270 34.38 32.25 -25.85
CA HIS A 270 33.69 31.19 -25.15
C HIS A 270 32.60 31.76 -24.26
N LEU A 271 31.41 31.18 -24.37
CA LEU A 271 30.26 31.43 -23.51
C LEU A 271 30.00 30.18 -22.66
N ILE A 272 30.15 30.28 -21.34
CA ILE A 272 30.05 29.13 -20.45
C ILE A 272 28.91 29.25 -19.43
N ASP A 273 28.34 28.10 -19.08
CA ASP A 273 27.55 27.92 -17.88
C ASP A 273 28.29 26.99 -16.92
N VAL A 274 28.27 27.29 -15.63
CA VAL A 274 28.85 26.47 -14.57
C VAL A 274 27.83 26.29 -13.45
N LYS A 275 27.67 25.05 -12.97
CA LYS A 275 26.76 24.71 -11.86
C LYS A 275 27.45 23.86 -10.80
N ALA A 276 27.06 24.03 -9.55
CA ALA A 276 27.34 23.11 -8.46
C ALA A 276 26.13 22.20 -8.20
N LEU A 277 26.39 20.95 -7.85
CA LEU A 277 25.40 19.95 -7.47
C LEU A 277 25.82 19.28 -6.16
N ASP A 278 24.84 19.02 -5.29
CA ASP A 278 24.99 18.13 -4.14
C ASP A 278 24.57 16.67 -4.48
N LYS A 279 24.63 15.80 -3.48
CA LYS A 279 24.29 14.37 -3.59
C LYS A 279 22.78 14.07 -3.63
N ALA A 280 21.94 14.99 -3.14
CA ALA A 280 20.48 14.92 -3.26
C ALA A 280 20.01 15.36 -4.66
N GLY A 281 20.85 16.11 -5.38
CA GLY A 281 20.59 16.59 -6.72
C GLY A 281 20.17 18.06 -6.79
N ASN A 282 20.23 18.82 -5.68
CA ASN A 282 19.95 20.25 -5.77
C ASN A 282 21.09 20.95 -6.53
N GLU A 283 20.73 21.97 -7.30
CA GLU A 283 21.66 22.70 -8.16
C GLU A 283 21.67 24.20 -7.89
N ALA A 284 22.88 24.77 -7.93
CA ALA A 284 23.13 26.20 -7.89
C ALA A 284 23.97 26.62 -9.10
N ASP A 285 23.53 27.67 -9.80
CA ASP A 285 24.30 28.26 -10.90
C ASP A 285 25.46 29.09 -10.32
N ILE A 286 26.67 28.86 -10.84
CA ILE A 286 27.89 29.64 -10.53
C ILE A 286 28.09 30.72 -11.59
N TYR A 287 28.10 30.31 -12.86
CA TYR A 287 28.19 31.20 -14.01
C TYR A 287 27.05 30.91 -14.95
N VAL A 288 26.42 31.95 -15.48
CA VAL A 288 25.35 31.86 -16.48
C VAL A 288 25.75 32.74 -17.65
N LYS A 289 26.03 32.12 -18.80
CA LYS A 289 26.49 32.82 -20.02
C LYS A 289 27.69 33.74 -19.75
N GLU A 290 28.65 33.27 -18.96
CA GLU A 290 29.90 34.00 -18.72
C GLU A 290 30.75 33.96 -19.99
N ALA A 291 31.22 35.13 -20.44
CA ALA A 291 31.97 35.28 -21.67
C ALA A 291 33.44 35.59 -21.39
N PHE A 292 34.35 34.86 -22.05
CA PHE A 292 35.78 35.18 -22.05
C PHE A 292 36.44 34.76 -23.35
N SER A 293 37.64 35.27 -23.59
CA SER A 293 38.45 34.97 -24.79
C SER A 293 39.78 34.33 -24.39
N VAL A 294 40.24 33.40 -25.22
CA VAL A 294 41.38 32.51 -24.96
C VAL A 294 42.34 32.45 -26.16
#